data_AF-A0A395SNN9-F1
#
_entry.id   AF-A0A395SNN9-F1
#
_cell.length_a   1.000
_cell.length_b   1.000
_cell.length_c   1.000
_cell.angle_alpha   90.00
_cell.angle_beta   90.00
_cell.angle_gamma   90.00
#
_symmetry.space_group_name_H-M   'P 1'
#
loop_
_entity.id
_entity.type
_entity.pdbx_description
1 polymer ?
#
loop_
_entity_poly.entity_id
_entity_poly.type
_entity_poly.pdbx_seq_one_letter_code
_entity_poly.pdbx_strand_id
1 'polypeptide(L)'
;MPTLRHLLAHANEEFTKAYDDGPFTSYKQIELLIHIAGKSIEDLIGDQMGAFKDLTYEDILDVCESADPDVEATWNGNAGRCTATSLKVADRLTRKYPGQYSFEYFTVAYGAGHRFSRCAKTGIVIDLLSNIGAFVLQPDETKTITTNVTLSWTLAQGKLCLTDQNGTELECEKVSHARAQALCLYEVACSGQLDVFFRDLNPQFLNQLEFGNEYKPAMFAHGLIKWRLEPDRPEDGLIVSGIKELHLRPNMDRFDQKTIIKWSHANSPDDADVAYDEVHRFLRTCTGPFGNQQWAAGEISEFFTQMWRKVCYAYGKPRVTVWAAAD
;
A
#
# COMPACT_ATOMS: atom_id res chain seq x y z
N MET A 1 28.36 -17.87 -13.41
CA MET A 1 27.62 -16.93 -12.53
C MET A 1 26.82 -15.97 -13.41
N PRO A 2 25.58 -15.61 -13.03
CA PRO A 2 24.80 -14.61 -13.77
C PRO A 2 25.50 -13.24 -13.74
N THR A 3 25.33 -12.43 -14.77
CA THR A 3 25.82 -11.06 -14.78
C THR A 3 24.89 -10.16 -13.95
N LEU A 4 25.38 -9.00 -13.51
CA LEU A 4 24.53 -8.02 -12.82
C LEU A 4 23.30 -7.62 -13.65
N ARG A 5 23.44 -7.54 -14.98
CA ARG A 5 22.33 -7.29 -15.90
C ARG A 5 21.26 -8.38 -15.85
N HIS A 6 21.66 -9.65 -15.81
CA HIS A 6 20.71 -10.76 -15.64
C HIS A 6 20.02 -10.72 -14.27
N LEU A 7 20.77 -10.44 -13.21
CA LEU A 7 20.22 -10.34 -11.85
C LEU A 7 19.23 -9.17 -11.71
N LEU A 8 19.51 -8.04 -12.36
CA LEU A 8 18.61 -6.90 -12.40
C LEU A 8 17.36 -7.21 -13.23
N ALA A 9 17.49 -7.94 -14.34
CA ALA A 9 16.34 -8.40 -15.12
C ALA A 9 15.43 -9.33 -14.30
N HIS A 10 15.99 -10.29 -13.56
CA HIS A 10 15.21 -11.13 -12.64
C HIS A 10 14.50 -10.29 -11.56
N ALA A 11 15.20 -9.30 -11.00
CA ALA A 11 14.62 -8.41 -9.99
C ALA A 11 13.43 -7.61 -10.55
N ASN A 12 13.57 -7.08 -11.76
CA ASN A 12 12.50 -6.36 -12.45
C ASN A 12 11.33 -7.26 -12.86
N GLU A 13 11.58 -8.53 -13.22
CA GLU A 13 10.52 -9.51 -13.47
C GLU A 13 9.70 -9.79 -12.21
N GLU A 14 10.36 -10.08 -11.07
CA GLU A 14 9.68 -10.30 -9.80
C GLU A 14 9.01 -9.03 -9.26
N PHE A 15 9.60 -7.85 -9.51
CA PHE A 15 9.00 -6.56 -9.18
C PHE A 15 7.70 -6.36 -9.95
N THR A 16 7.73 -6.44 -11.28
CA THR A 16 6.54 -6.33 -12.15
C THR A 16 5.44 -7.25 -11.64
N LYS A 17 5.78 -8.54 -11.46
CA LYS A 17 4.82 -9.53 -10.97
C LYS A 17 4.23 -9.14 -9.61
N ALA A 18 5.07 -8.79 -8.63
CA ALA A 18 4.59 -8.41 -7.30
C ALA A 18 3.78 -7.11 -7.27
N TYR A 19 4.01 -6.20 -8.22
CA TYR A 19 3.31 -4.93 -8.35
C TYR A 19 1.93 -5.10 -9.02
N ASP A 20 1.86 -5.92 -10.07
CA ASP A 20 0.64 -6.15 -10.85
C ASP A 20 -0.28 -7.22 -10.24
N ASP A 21 0.28 -8.21 -9.52
CA ASP A 21 -0.45 -9.35 -8.92
C ASP A 21 -1.51 -8.92 -7.90
N GLY A 22 -1.39 -7.74 -7.29
CA GLY A 22 -2.35 -7.24 -6.31
C GLY A 22 -2.23 -5.73 -6.05
N PRO A 23 -3.29 -5.14 -5.49
CA PRO A 23 -3.37 -3.69 -5.34
C PRO A 23 -2.45 -3.23 -4.20
N PHE A 24 -2.16 -1.93 -4.21
CA PHE A 24 -1.65 -1.28 -3.00
C PHE A 24 -2.80 -1.14 -2.00
N THR A 25 -2.68 -1.74 -0.83
CA THR A 25 -3.76 -1.71 0.17
C THR A 25 -3.25 -2.01 1.56
N SER A 26 -3.99 -1.52 2.54
CA SER A 26 -3.85 -1.75 3.97
C SER A 26 -4.71 -2.89 4.52
N TYR A 27 -5.61 -3.50 3.71
CA TYR A 27 -6.61 -4.45 4.24
C TYR A 27 -5.99 -5.68 4.93
N LYS A 28 -4.98 -6.33 4.33
CA LYS A 28 -4.33 -7.48 5.00
C LYS A 28 -3.64 -7.07 6.30
N GLN A 29 -3.02 -5.88 6.31
CA GLN A 29 -2.42 -5.33 7.54
C GLN A 29 -3.49 -5.07 8.60
N ILE A 30 -4.64 -4.52 8.22
CA ILE A 30 -5.77 -4.29 9.12
C ILE A 30 -6.34 -5.61 9.65
N GLU A 31 -6.50 -6.64 8.81
CA GLU A 31 -6.95 -7.96 9.26
C GLU A 31 -6.01 -8.55 10.32
N LEU A 32 -4.70 -8.48 10.09
CA LEU A 32 -3.71 -8.90 11.08
C LEU A 32 -3.80 -8.05 12.36
N LEU A 33 -3.92 -6.73 12.25
CA LEU A 33 -4.07 -5.85 13.41
C LEU A 33 -5.34 -6.12 14.22
N ILE A 34 -6.45 -6.46 13.55
CA ILE A 34 -7.70 -6.89 14.20
C ILE A 34 -7.44 -8.16 15.01
N HIS A 35 -6.73 -9.13 14.44
CA HIS A 35 -6.36 -10.36 15.12
C HIS A 35 -5.48 -10.09 16.35
N ILE A 36 -4.41 -9.30 16.20
CA ILE A 36 -3.49 -8.95 17.29
C ILE A 36 -4.23 -8.21 18.41
N ALA A 37 -5.10 -7.26 18.08
CA ALA A 37 -5.85 -6.49 19.06
C ALA A 37 -7.05 -7.24 19.68
N GLY A 38 -7.37 -8.45 19.20
CA GLY A 38 -8.57 -9.19 19.60
C GLY A 38 -9.86 -8.41 19.31
N LYS A 39 -9.89 -7.65 18.21
CA LYS A 39 -11.02 -6.82 17.78
C LYS A 39 -11.85 -7.50 16.70
N SER A 40 -12.92 -6.84 16.30
CA SER A 40 -13.77 -7.21 15.19
C SER A 40 -13.77 -6.13 14.10
N ILE A 41 -14.30 -6.46 12.92
CA ILE A 41 -14.55 -5.48 11.86
C ILE A 41 -15.56 -4.42 12.34
N GLU A 42 -16.51 -4.78 13.19
CA GLU A 42 -17.46 -3.85 13.80
C GLU A 42 -16.76 -2.80 14.67
N ASP A 43 -15.75 -3.18 15.45
CA ASP A 43 -14.95 -2.23 16.23
C ASP A 43 -14.24 -1.23 15.32
N LEU A 44 -13.66 -1.72 14.21
CA LEU A 44 -13.03 -0.87 13.19
C LEU A 44 -14.03 0.09 12.52
N ILE A 45 -15.25 -0.37 12.25
CA ILE A 45 -16.31 0.48 11.67
C ILE A 45 -16.79 1.54 12.67
N GLY A 46 -16.87 1.17 13.95
CA GLY A 46 -17.29 2.03 15.04
C GLY A 46 -16.27 3.12 15.33
N ASP A 47 -14.98 2.79 15.39
CA ASP A 47 -13.89 3.76 15.62
C ASP A 47 -12.58 3.27 14.99
N GLN A 48 -12.31 3.72 13.76
CA GLN A 48 -11.18 3.26 12.94
C GLN A 48 -9.81 3.48 13.60
N MET A 49 -9.61 4.60 14.29
CA MET A 49 -8.36 4.88 15.00
C MET A 49 -8.38 4.30 16.42
N GLY A 50 -9.54 4.30 17.08
CA GLY A 50 -9.69 3.75 18.43
C GLY A 50 -9.57 2.23 18.49
N ALA A 51 -9.86 1.51 17.41
CA ALA A 51 -9.79 0.04 17.35
C ALA A 51 -8.41 -0.49 17.73
N PHE A 52 -7.34 0.24 17.40
CA PHE A 52 -5.96 -0.18 17.63
C PHE A 52 -5.20 0.69 18.64
N LYS A 53 -5.88 1.60 19.34
CA LYS A 53 -5.22 2.58 20.23
C LYS A 53 -4.41 1.96 21.36
N ASP A 54 -4.77 0.74 21.77
CA ASP A 54 -4.15 0.02 22.88
C ASP A 54 -3.00 -0.89 22.40
N LEU A 55 -2.79 -1.04 21.08
CA LEU A 55 -1.66 -1.78 20.53
C LEU A 55 -0.38 -0.94 20.60
N THR A 56 0.63 -1.48 21.27
CA THR A 56 1.97 -0.90 21.26
C THR A 56 2.78 -1.38 20.05
N TYR A 57 3.88 -0.69 19.76
CA TYR A 57 4.81 -1.15 18.73
C TYR A 57 5.43 -2.51 19.11
N GLU A 58 5.70 -2.71 20.40
CA GLU A 58 6.26 -3.93 20.98
C GLU A 58 5.33 -5.13 20.80
N ASP A 59 4.02 -4.98 21.05
CA ASP A 59 3.03 -6.04 20.81
C ASP A 59 3.03 -6.50 19.34
N ILE A 60 3.16 -5.55 18.41
CA ILE A 60 3.19 -5.82 16.97
C ILE A 60 4.53 -6.47 16.58
N LEU A 61 5.64 -6.03 17.17
CA LEU A 61 6.97 -6.58 16.89
C LEU A 61 7.06 -8.04 17.31
N ASP A 62 6.58 -8.39 18.50
CA ASP A 62 6.56 -9.76 19.01
C ASP A 62 5.83 -10.71 18.04
N VAL A 63 4.69 -10.26 17.49
CA VAL A 63 3.95 -11.02 16.48
C VAL A 63 4.76 -11.16 15.18
N CYS A 64 5.39 -10.09 14.70
CA CYS A 64 6.24 -10.16 13.51
C CYS A 64 7.45 -11.10 13.67
N GLU A 65 7.98 -11.25 14.89
CA GLU A 65 9.09 -12.15 15.19
C GLU A 65 8.66 -13.62 15.36
N SER A 66 7.40 -13.88 15.68
CA SER A 66 6.87 -15.21 15.97
C SER A 66 6.76 -16.16 14.75
N ALA A 67 6.96 -15.65 13.54
CA ALA A 67 6.75 -16.36 12.27
C ALA A 67 5.33 -16.95 12.10
N ASP A 68 4.33 -16.29 12.67
CA ASP A 68 2.92 -16.66 12.55
C ASP A 68 2.47 -16.77 11.07
N PRO A 69 1.68 -17.79 10.68
CA PRO A 69 1.13 -17.91 9.33
C PRO A 69 0.39 -16.66 8.83
N ASP A 70 -0.29 -15.93 9.70
CA ASP A 70 -1.01 -14.70 9.35
C ASP A 70 -0.05 -13.55 9.03
N VAL A 71 1.14 -13.53 9.63
CA VAL A 71 2.23 -12.61 9.26
C VAL A 71 2.72 -12.96 7.86
N GLU A 72 3.02 -14.22 7.58
CA GLU A 72 3.45 -14.65 6.23
C GLU A 72 2.38 -14.32 5.18
N ALA A 73 1.09 -14.60 5.46
CA ALA A 73 -0.01 -14.27 4.56
C ALA A 73 -0.14 -12.77 4.29
N THR A 74 0.10 -11.94 5.31
CA THR A 74 0.04 -10.46 5.19
C THR A 74 1.16 -9.90 4.32
N TRP A 75 2.38 -10.43 4.43
CA TRP A 75 3.56 -9.85 3.76
C TRP A 75 3.90 -10.53 2.43
N ASN A 76 3.70 -11.84 2.32
CA ASN A 76 4.01 -12.63 1.12
C ASN A 76 2.78 -12.99 0.28
N GLY A 77 1.57 -12.56 0.68
CA GLY A 77 0.35 -12.62 -0.13
C GLY A 77 0.42 -11.77 -1.40
N ASN A 78 -0.68 -11.60 -2.12
CA ASN A 78 -0.66 -10.83 -3.39
C ASN A 78 -0.90 -9.32 -3.20
N ALA A 79 -1.50 -8.90 -2.10
CA ALA A 79 -1.80 -7.49 -1.82
C ALA A 79 -0.81 -6.86 -0.81
N GLY A 80 -0.86 -5.54 -0.60
CA GLY A 80 -0.17 -4.86 0.50
C GLY A 80 0.41 -3.48 0.13
N ARG A 81 0.90 -2.75 1.15
CA ARG A 81 1.53 -1.42 0.99
C ARG A 81 2.95 -1.52 0.41
N CYS A 82 3.65 -0.38 0.28
CA CYS A 82 4.99 -0.30 -0.31
C CYS A 82 6.02 -1.22 0.37
N THR A 83 5.98 -1.31 1.71
CA THR A 83 6.82 -2.23 2.48
C THR A 83 6.56 -3.68 2.08
N ALA A 84 5.30 -4.09 1.99
CA ALA A 84 4.94 -5.45 1.59
C ALA A 84 5.47 -5.79 0.21
N THR A 85 5.33 -4.90 -0.78
CA THR A 85 5.89 -5.14 -2.12
C THR A 85 7.42 -5.29 -2.08
N SER A 86 8.15 -4.40 -1.39
CA SER A 86 9.61 -4.48 -1.34
C SER A 86 10.13 -5.76 -0.68
N LEU A 87 9.56 -6.10 0.49
CA LEU A 87 9.95 -7.28 1.25
C LEU A 87 9.62 -8.57 0.48
N LYS A 88 8.43 -8.64 -0.13
CA LYS A 88 7.98 -9.78 -0.94
C LYS A 88 8.87 -10.04 -2.14
N VAL A 89 9.28 -9.00 -2.88
CA VAL A 89 10.20 -9.15 -4.02
C VAL A 89 11.56 -9.65 -3.53
N ALA A 90 12.08 -9.10 -2.44
CA ALA A 90 13.34 -9.53 -1.84
C ALA A 90 13.30 -11.01 -1.40
N ASP A 91 12.23 -11.44 -0.75
CA ASP A 91 11.99 -12.82 -0.32
C ASP A 91 11.87 -13.76 -1.54
N ARG A 92 11.00 -13.44 -2.51
CA ARG A 92 10.82 -14.23 -3.75
C ARG A 92 12.14 -14.42 -4.50
N LEU A 93 12.95 -13.36 -4.64
CA LEU A 93 14.25 -13.46 -5.30
C LEU A 93 15.23 -14.36 -4.53
N THR A 94 15.25 -14.24 -3.19
CA THR A 94 16.13 -15.05 -2.34
C THR A 94 15.74 -16.54 -2.36
N ARG A 95 14.43 -16.85 -2.39
CA ARG A 95 13.91 -18.21 -2.50
C ARG A 95 14.11 -18.80 -3.90
N LYS A 96 13.80 -18.04 -4.97
CA LYS A 96 13.87 -18.50 -6.37
C LYS A 96 15.32 -18.65 -6.86
N TYR A 97 16.24 -17.83 -6.36
CA TYR A 97 17.65 -17.85 -6.75
C TYR A 97 18.60 -17.93 -5.54
N PRO A 98 18.63 -19.09 -4.83
CA PRO A 98 19.43 -19.26 -3.63
C PRO A 98 20.91 -18.91 -3.85
N GLY A 99 21.47 -18.13 -2.92
CA GLY A 99 22.87 -17.72 -2.93
C GLY A 99 23.21 -16.54 -3.87
N GLN A 100 22.33 -16.16 -4.79
CA GLN A 100 22.56 -15.03 -5.71
C GLN A 100 22.23 -13.67 -5.08
N TYR A 101 21.27 -13.64 -4.16
CA TYR A 101 20.83 -12.43 -3.47
C TYR A 101 21.14 -12.53 -1.95
N SER A 102 21.20 -11.37 -1.31
CA SER A 102 21.36 -11.20 0.14
C SER A 102 20.80 -9.84 0.51
N PHE A 103 19.49 -9.77 0.72
CA PHE A 103 18.81 -8.51 0.99
C PHE A 103 18.99 -8.04 2.43
N GLU A 104 19.16 -6.74 2.56
CA GLU A 104 19.12 -5.96 3.78
C GLU A 104 17.93 -5.00 3.68
N TYR A 105 17.32 -4.69 4.81
CA TYR A 105 16.10 -3.89 4.88
C TYR A 105 16.39 -2.55 5.53
N PHE A 106 15.79 -1.50 4.98
CA PHE A 106 16.02 -0.14 5.42
C PHE A 106 14.69 0.55 5.68
N THR A 107 14.68 1.42 6.68
CA THR A 107 13.60 2.36 6.94
C THR A 107 14.13 3.78 6.87
N VAL A 108 13.30 4.71 6.37
CA VAL A 108 13.64 6.13 6.28
C VAL A 108 12.41 6.96 6.62
N ALA A 109 12.62 8.08 7.32
CA ALA A 109 11.56 9.00 7.75
C ALA A 109 11.08 9.92 6.60
N TYR A 110 10.66 9.30 5.49
CA TYR A 110 10.08 9.99 4.34
C TYR A 110 8.54 9.83 4.36
N GLY A 111 7.81 10.94 4.43
CA GLY A 111 6.35 10.92 4.61
C GLY A 111 5.96 10.35 5.98
N ALA A 112 5.06 9.36 5.99
CA ALA A 112 4.69 8.63 7.21
C ALA A 112 5.77 7.63 7.67
N GLY A 113 6.79 7.39 6.84
CA GLY A 113 7.75 6.30 6.99
C GLY A 113 7.77 5.47 5.71
N HIS A 114 8.98 5.16 5.22
CA HIS A 114 9.18 4.35 4.03
C HIS A 114 10.14 3.21 4.31
N ARG A 115 9.94 2.08 3.63
CA ARG A 115 10.84 0.92 3.69
C ARG A 115 11.14 0.38 2.32
N PHE A 116 12.38 -0.04 2.16
CA PHE A 116 12.86 -0.65 0.93
C PHE A 116 13.95 -1.67 1.25
N SER A 117 14.31 -2.46 0.24
CA SER A 117 15.28 -3.55 0.37
C SER A 117 16.45 -3.29 -0.57
N ARG A 118 17.68 -3.53 -0.10
CA ARG A 118 18.88 -3.50 -0.93
C ARG A 118 19.67 -4.78 -0.78
N CYS A 119 20.06 -5.39 -1.89
CA CYS A 119 20.91 -6.58 -1.89
C CYS A 119 22.38 -6.19 -1.65
N ALA A 120 22.96 -6.63 -0.53
CA ALA A 120 24.35 -6.38 -0.19
C ALA A 120 25.35 -6.95 -1.22
N LYS A 121 24.99 -8.07 -1.88
CA LYS A 121 25.85 -8.75 -2.87
C LYS A 121 25.86 -8.07 -4.23
N THR A 122 24.72 -7.53 -4.67
CA THR A 122 24.54 -7.07 -6.06
C THR A 122 24.36 -5.56 -6.18
N GLY A 123 24.06 -4.88 -5.07
CA GLY A 123 23.67 -3.48 -5.05
C GLY A 123 22.24 -3.24 -5.55
N ILE A 124 21.48 -4.28 -5.90
CA ILE A 124 20.11 -4.13 -6.40
C ILE A 124 19.20 -3.60 -5.29
N VAL A 125 18.49 -2.51 -5.57
CA VAL A 125 17.52 -1.86 -4.70
C VAL A 125 16.10 -2.15 -5.22
N ILE A 126 15.22 -2.54 -4.31
CA ILE A 126 13.78 -2.70 -4.53
C ILE A 126 13.06 -1.60 -3.76
N ASP A 127 12.76 -0.51 -4.45
CA ASP A 127 12.14 0.68 -3.86
C ASP A 127 11.05 1.23 -4.78
N LEU A 128 9.83 1.38 -4.24
CA LEU A 128 8.69 1.93 -4.96
C LEU A 128 8.79 3.45 -5.17
N LEU A 129 9.54 4.18 -4.34
CA LEU A 129 9.75 5.62 -4.53
C LEU A 129 10.55 5.93 -5.81
N SER A 130 11.31 4.97 -6.31
CA SER A 130 12.08 5.13 -7.55
C SER A 130 11.21 5.31 -8.78
N ASN A 131 10.00 4.72 -8.78
CA ASN A 131 9.07 4.72 -9.90
C ASN A 131 9.65 4.19 -11.25
N ILE A 132 10.79 3.48 -11.22
CA ILE A 132 11.46 2.93 -12.42
C ILE A 132 11.69 1.42 -12.35
N GLY A 133 11.21 0.78 -11.29
CA GLY A 133 11.44 -0.62 -10.94
C GLY A 133 12.67 -0.84 -10.07
N ALA A 134 13.24 -2.03 -10.13
CA ALA A 134 14.50 -2.32 -9.45
C ALA A 134 15.65 -1.57 -10.14
N PHE A 135 16.59 -1.05 -9.36
CA PHE A 135 17.79 -0.38 -9.88
C PHE A 135 19.03 -0.82 -9.09
N VAL A 136 20.21 -0.37 -9.50
CA VAL A 136 21.48 -0.71 -8.84
C VAL A 136 22.03 0.52 -8.12
N LEU A 137 22.50 0.33 -6.90
CA LEU A 137 23.25 1.29 -6.09
C LEU A 137 24.50 0.60 -5.50
N GLN A 138 25.64 0.88 -6.12
CA GLN A 138 26.95 0.39 -5.70
C GLN A 138 27.50 1.17 -4.49
N PRO A 139 28.51 0.63 -3.78
CA PRO A 139 29.25 1.41 -2.79
C PRO A 139 29.87 2.66 -3.39
N ASP A 140 29.85 3.75 -2.62
CA ASP A 140 30.36 5.07 -2.97
C ASP A 140 29.68 5.68 -4.22
N GLU A 141 28.41 5.32 -4.45
CA GLU A 141 27.56 5.83 -5.52
C GLU A 141 26.43 6.70 -4.96
N THR A 142 26.11 7.78 -5.67
CA THR A 142 24.82 8.47 -5.59
C THR A 142 24.03 8.21 -6.85
N LYS A 143 22.84 7.62 -6.69
CA LYS A 143 21.88 7.43 -7.78
C LYS A 143 20.76 8.44 -7.66
N THR A 144 20.72 9.41 -8.56
CA THR A 144 19.60 10.35 -8.68
C THR A 144 18.64 9.89 -9.76
N ILE A 145 17.35 9.87 -9.43
CA ILE A 145 16.26 9.46 -10.32
C ILE A 145 15.21 10.58 -10.28
N THR A 146 14.92 11.14 -11.45
CA THR A 146 13.83 12.08 -11.67
C THR A 146 12.75 11.38 -12.48
N THR A 147 11.57 11.23 -11.88
CA THR A 147 10.32 10.89 -12.59
C THR A 147 9.33 12.04 -12.39
N ASN A 148 8.27 11.82 -11.62
CA ASN A 148 7.37 12.88 -11.15
C ASN A 148 7.98 13.69 -9.99
N VAL A 149 8.95 13.08 -9.29
CA VAL A 149 9.76 13.68 -8.24
C VAL A 149 11.22 13.32 -8.46
N THR A 150 12.12 14.17 -7.99
CA THR A 150 13.57 13.89 -7.97
C THR A 150 13.96 13.39 -6.59
N LEU A 151 14.53 12.19 -6.54
CA LEU A 151 15.07 11.58 -5.33
C LEU A 151 16.50 11.09 -5.59
N SER A 152 17.34 11.13 -4.57
CA SER A 152 18.70 10.57 -4.66
C SER A 152 18.98 9.56 -3.56
N TRP A 153 19.48 8.39 -3.93
CA TRP A 153 19.96 7.39 -3.00
C TRP A 153 21.48 7.44 -2.99
N THR A 154 22.08 7.69 -1.84
CA THR A 154 23.54 7.78 -1.67
C THR A 154 24.00 6.68 -0.75
N LEU A 155 24.92 5.83 -1.21
CA LEU A 155 25.63 4.88 -0.35
C LEU A 155 27.09 5.31 -0.26
N ALA A 156 27.49 5.94 0.83
CA ALA A 156 28.87 6.41 1.04
C ALA A 156 29.39 5.89 2.38
N GLN A 157 30.57 5.28 2.40
CA GLN A 157 31.21 4.79 3.63
C GLN A 157 30.29 3.85 4.47
N GLY A 158 29.46 3.06 3.80
CA GLY A 158 28.50 2.15 4.44
C GLY A 158 27.24 2.83 5.00
N LYS A 159 27.13 4.16 4.87
CA LYS A 159 25.93 4.92 5.23
C LYS A 159 25.03 5.09 4.01
N LEU A 160 23.76 4.75 4.16
CA LEU A 160 22.74 4.91 3.13
C LEU A 160 21.86 6.12 3.47
N CYS A 161 21.72 7.05 2.54
CA CYS A 161 20.85 8.22 2.68
C CYS A 161 19.89 8.34 1.48
N LEU A 162 18.71 8.88 1.74
CA LEU A 162 17.75 9.33 0.74
C LEU A 162 17.67 10.85 0.79
N THR A 163 17.93 11.54 -0.32
CA THR A 163 17.76 12.98 -0.45
C THR A 163 16.48 13.28 -1.22
N ASP A 164 15.61 14.10 -0.63
CA ASP A 164 14.35 14.52 -1.27
C ASP A 164 14.53 15.62 -2.33
N GLN A 165 13.44 15.99 -3.03
CA GLN A 165 13.49 17.03 -4.06
C GLN A 165 13.87 18.43 -3.52
N ASN A 166 13.81 18.64 -2.20
CA ASN A 166 14.17 19.90 -1.55
C ASN A 166 15.63 19.90 -1.08
N GLY A 167 16.38 18.82 -1.30
CA GLY A 167 17.74 18.65 -0.81
C GLY A 167 17.83 18.19 0.64
N THR A 168 16.72 17.79 1.26
CA THR A 168 16.71 17.24 2.62
C THR A 168 17.29 15.84 2.60
N GLU A 169 18.45 15.66 3.21
CA GLU A 169 19.06 14.34 3.37
C GLU A 169 18.47 13.62 4.60
N LEU A 170 17.96 12.42 4.37
CA LEU A 170 17.37 11.54 5.37
C LEU A 170 18.21 10.27 5.47
N GLU A 171 18.70 9.96 6.66
CA GLU A 171 19.44 8.73 6.90
C GLU A 171 18.51 7.52 6.85
N CYS A 172 18.93 6.49 6.13
CA CYS A 172 18.22 5.22 6.04
C CYS A 172 18.76 4.26 7.11
N GLU A 173 17.96 3.98 8.13
CA GLU A 173 18.31 3.03 9.19
C GLU A 173 18.17 1.60 8.68
N LYS A 174 19.24 0.80 8.80
CA LYS A 174 19.17 -0.65 8.56
C LYS A 174 18.39 -1.32 9.70
N VAL A 175 17.37 -2.10 9.36
CA VAL A 175 16.49 -2.79 10.30
C VAL A 175 16.39 -4.28 10.00
N SER A 176 15.90 -5.06 10.97
CA SER A 176 15.53 -6.46 10.73
C SER A 176 14.27 -6.54 9.86
N HIS A 177 14.03 -7.72 9.26
CA HIS A 177 12.81 -7.98 8.49
C HIS A 177 11.55 -7.76 9.34
N ALA A 178 11.51 -8.36 10.52
CA ALA A 178 10.40 -8.22 11.47
C ALA A 178 10.17 -6.76 11.90
N ARG A 179 11.25 -6.00 12.14
CA ARG A 179 11.14 -4.57 12.47
C ARG A 179 10.57 -3.74 11.32
N ALA A 180 10.95 -4.03 10.08
CA ALA A 180 10.37 -3.36 8.91
C ALA A 180 8.85 -3.63 8.78
N GLN A 181 8.44 -4.87 9.02
CA GLN A 181 7.04 -5.28 9.05
C GLN A 181 6.27 -4.59 10.18
N ALA A 182 6.79 -4.64 11.40
CA ALA A 182 6.16 -4.08 12.60
C ALA A 182 5.97 -2.58 12.51
N LEU A 183 6.97 -1.83 12.02
CA LEU A 183 6.86 -0.39 11.82
C LEU A 183 5.73 -0.04 10.82
N CYS A 184 5.60 -0.81 9.74
CA CYS A 184 4.54 -0.59 8.76
C CYS A 184 3.15 -0.89 9.33
N LEU A 185 3.00 -1.97 10.12
CA LEU A 185 1.76 -2.28 10.83
C LEU A 185 1.42 -1.21 11.87
N TYR A 186 2.39 -0.75 12.64
CA TYR A 186 2.20 0.31 13.64
C TYR A 186 1.69 1.61 13.02
N GLU A 187 2.21 2.00 11.85
CA GLU A 187 1.69 3.16 11.11
C GLU A 187 0.26 2.94 10.59
N VAL A 188 -0.07 1.72 10.15
CA VAL A 188 -1.44 1.37 9.75
C VAL A 188 -2.35 1.44 10.97
N ALA A 189 -1.94 0.95 12.13
CA ALA A 189 -2.69 1.03 13.38
C ALA A 189 -2.96 2.49 13.79
N CYS A 190 -1.93 3.35 13.74
CA CYS A 190 -2.02 4.76 14.10
C CYS A 190 -2.90 5.59 13.15
N SER A 191 -2.96 5.23 11.86
CA SER A 191 -3.72 5.99 10.86
C SER A 191 -5.08 5.35 10.54
N GLY A 192 -5.24 4.08 10.89
CA GLY A 192 -6.34 3.22 10.53
C GLY A 192 -6.59 3.09 9.03
N GLN A 193 -5.68 3.53 8.14
CA GLN A 193 -5.94 3.65 6.69
C GLN A 193 -6.65 2.42 6.11
N LEU A 194 -7.73 2.66 5.35
CA LEU A 194 -8.55 1.65 4.69
C LEU A 194 -8.72 2.02 3.23
N ASP A 195 -7.74 1.63 2.43
CA ASP A 195 -7.58 2.01 1.04
C ASP A 195 -7.22 0.83 0.14
N VAL A 196 -7.73 0.86 -1.09
CA VAL A 196 -7.35 -0.03 -2.18
C VAL A 196 -7.03 0.84 -3.38
N PHE A 197 -5.76 0.88 -3.73
CA PHE A 197 -5.22 1.65 -4.83
C PHE A 197 -4.78 0.72 -5.97
N PHE A 198 -5.43 0.86 -7.11
CA PHE A 198 -5.19 0.08 -8.31
C PHE A 198 -4.09 0.72 -9.15
N ARG A 199 -3.22 -0.12 -9.67
CA ARG A 199 -1.94 0.31 -10.25
C ARG A 199 -1.45 -0.69 -11.28
N ASP A 200 -0.57 -0.29 -12.16
CA ASP A 200 0.16 -1.19 -13.04
C ASP A 200 1.61 -0.74 -13.22
N LEU A 201 2.46 -1.68 -13.62
CA LEU A 201 3.84 -1.42 -13.98
C LEU A 201 4.04 -1.75 -15.45
N ASN A 202 4.52 -0.79 -16.25
CA ASN A 202 4.87 -1.01 -17.65
C ASN A 202 6.32 -1.51 -17.77
N PRO A 203 6.53 -2.79 -18.15
CA PRO A 203 7.87 -3.36 -18.21
C PRO A 203 8.77 -2.72 -19.26
N GLN A 204 8.19 -2.06 -20.28
CA GLN A 204 8.93 -1.40 -21.35
C GLN A 204 9.64 -0.12 -20.88
N PHE A 205 9.18 0.48 -19.79
CA PHE A 205 9.73 1.74 -19.24
C PHE A 205 10.69 1.52 -18.08
N LEU A 206 10.86 0.27 -17.63
CA LEU A 206 11.78 -0.08 -16.55
C LEU A 206 13.20 0.40 -16.85
N ASN A 207 13.73 1.22 -15.93
CA ASN A 207 15.06 1.82 -16.04
C ASN A 207 15.30 2.58 -17.38
N GLN A 208 14.26 3.05 -18.07
CA GLN A 208 14.40 3.79 -19.32
C GLN A 208 14.81 5.24 -19.05
N LEU A 209 16.11 5.51 -19.17
CA LEU A 209 16.66 6.86 -19.08
C LEU A 209 16.30 7.67 -20.34
N GLU A 210 15.77 8.87 -20.14
CA GLU A 210 15.50 9.84 -21.21
C GLU A 210 16.70 10.76 -21.42
N PHE A 211 17.11 11.48 -20.37
CA PHE A 211 18.25 12.37 -20.41
C PHE A 211 18.78 12.65 -18.99
N GLY A 212 20.10 12.69 -18.80
CA GLY A 212 20.71 13.02 -17.50
C GLY A 212 20.29 12.05 -16.39
N ASN A 213 19.44 12.52 -15.47
CA ASN A 213 18.83 11.74 -14.39
C ASN A 213 17.30 11.56 -14.57
N GLU A 214 16.74 11.98 -15.70
CA GLU A 214 15.32 11.86 -16.03
C GLU A 214 15.03 10.47 -16.60
N TYR A 215 14.09 9.78 -15.96
CA TYR A 215 13.64 8.45 -16.34
C TYR A 215 12.15 8.49 -16.67
N LYS A 216 11.72 7.60 -17.58
CA LYS A 216 10.29 7.38 -17.76
C LYS A 216 9.68 6.74 -16.51
N PRO A 217 8.55 7.26 -15.99
CA PRO A 217 7.82 6.59 -14.93
C PRO A 217 7.31 5.25 -15.46
N ALA A 218 7.67 4.17 -14.76
CA ALA A 218 7.27 2.82 -15.10
C ALA A 218 6.01 2.37 -14.33
N MET A 219 5.66 3.04 -13.23
CA MET A 219 4.49 2.68 -12.43
C MET A 219 3.39 3.71 -12.64
N PHE A 220 2.16 3.24 -12.88
CA PHE A 220 1.01 4.11 -13.06
C PHE A 220 -0.07 3.85 -12.02
N ALA A 221 -0.77 4.94 -11.74
CA ALA A 221 -1.89 5.03 -10.84
C ALA A 221 -3.18 4.99 -11.66
N HIS A 222 -4.18 4.25 -11.17
CA HIS A 222 -5.51 4.28 -11.77
C HIS A 222 -6.52 4.82 -10.75
N GLY A 223 -7.25 3.93 -10.09
CA GLY A 223 -8.34 4.28 -9.20
C GLY A 223 -8.00 3.99 -7.74
N LEU A 224 -8.67 4.72 -6.84
CA LEU A 224 -8.63 4.49 -5.40
C LEU A 224 -10.04 4.27 -4.85
N ILE A 225 -10.18 3.22 -4.05
CA ILE A 225 -11.29 3.02 -3.13
C ILE A 225 -10.78 3.35 -1.74
N LYS A 226 -11.47 4.22 -1.00
CA LYS A 226 -11.11 4.57 0.37
C LYS A 226 -12.33 4.63 1.28
N TRP A 227 -12.28 3.92 2.39
CA TRP A 227 -13.24 4.10 3.47
C TRP A 227 -12.88 5.32 4.32
N ARG A 228 -13.90 6.09 4.69
CA ARG A 228 -13.79 7.17 5.69
C ARG A 228 -14.69 6.83 6.88
N LEU A 229 -14.01 6.33 7.91
CA LEU A 229 -14.49 5.88 9.21
C LEU A 229 -14.49 6.99 10.27
N GLU A 230 -15.62 7.59 10.69
CA GLU A 230 -15.60 8.47 11.89
C GLU A 230 -16.54 7.95 12.97
N PRO A 231 -16.14 8.03 14.26
CA PRO A 231 -16.90 7.44 15.34
C PRO A 231 -18.22 8.14 15.61
N ASP A 232 -19.16 7.35 16.14
CA ASP A 232 -20.42 7.87 16.62
C ASP A 232 -20.16 8.73 17.87
N ARG A 233 -20.90 9.83 18.00
CA ARG A 233 -20.65 10.82 19.05
C ARG A 233 -21.91 11.12 19.86
N PRO A 234 -21.79 11.30 21.18
CA PRO A 234 -22.89 11.77 21.99
C PRO A 234 -23.15 13.26 21.71
N GLU A 235 -24.38 13.60 21.36
CA GLU A 235 -24.88 14.98 21.24
C GLU A 235 -26.23 15.08 21.96
N ASP A 236 -26.35 15.99 22.92
CA ASP A 236 -27.58 16.27 23.68
C ASP A 236 -28.29 15.02 24.24
N GLY A 237 -27.50 14.04 24.70
CA GLY A 237 -28.01 12.78 25.27
C GLY A 237 -28.45 11.74 24.23
N LEU A 238 -28.27 12.02 22.93
CA LEU A 238 -28.48 11.10 21.83
C LEU A 238 -27.14 10.66 21.23
N ILE A 239 -27.10 9.47 20.63
CA ILE A 239 -25.96 9.02 19.84
C ILE A 239 -26.21 9.46 18.39
N VAL A 240 -25.34 10.34 17.88
CA VAL A 240 -25.34 10.75 16.49
C VAL A 240 -24.33 9.89 15.74
N SER A 241 -24.79 9.23 14.68
CA SER A 241 -23.91 8.43 13.83
C SER A 241 -22.79 9.28 13.24
N GLY A 242 -21.57 8.80 13.35
CA GLY A 242 -20.41 9.41 12.71
C GLY A 242 -20.44 9.23 11.19
N ILE A 243 -19.37 9.64 10.54
CA ILE A 243 -19.23 9.50 9.08
C ILE A 243 -18.98 8.03 8.73
N LYS A 244 -19.80 7.51 7.83
CA LYS A 244 -19.63 6.19 7.20
C LYS A 244 -19.69 6.41 5.69
N GLU A 245 -18.53 6.59 5.09
CA GLU A 245 -18.40 6.94 3.68
C GLU A 245 -17.43 6.03 2.95
N LEU A 246 -17.72 5.82 1.66
CA LEU A 246 -16.81 5.20 0.70
C LEU A 246 -16.53 6.21 -0.41
N HIS A 247 -15.24 6.50 -0.61
CA HIS A 247 -14.77 7.43 -1.63
C HIS A 247 -14.22 6.61 -2.80
N LEU A 248 -14.77 6.81 -3.98
CA LEU A 248 -14.27 6.24 -5.23
C LEU A 248 -13.60 7.35 -6.04
N ARG A 249 -12.29 7.26 -6.27
CA ARG A 249 -11.51 8.27 -6.99
C ARG A 249 -11.03 7.69 -8.31
N PRO A 250 -11.56 8.15 -9.46
CA PRO A 250 -11.16 7.63 -10.76
C PRO A 250 -9.78 8.12 -11.20
N ASN A 251 -9.32 9.25 -10.67
CA ASN A 251 -8.03 9.85 -10.99
C ASN A 251 -7.30 10.24 -9.70
N MET A 252 -6.07 9.78 -9.53
CA MET A 252 -5.26 10.04 -8.35
C MET A 252 -4.65 11.44 -8.30
N ASP A 253 -4.52 12.11 -9.44
CA ASP A 253 -3.97 13.46 -9.53
C ASP A 253 -5.02 14.54 -9.26
N ARG A 254 -6.32 14.16 -9.25
CA ARG A 254 -7.46 15.06 -9.04
C ARG A 254 -8.26 14.68 -7.80
N PHE A 255 -7.74 15.06 -6.64
CA PHE A 255 -8.29 14.68 -5.33
C PHE A 255 -9.74 15.11 -5.06
N ASP A 256 -10.20 16.15 -5.74
CA ASP A 256 -11.55 16.70 -5.70
C ASP A 256 -12.54 15.90 -6.56
N GLN A 257 -12.06 15.24 -7.63
CA GLN A 257 -12.87 14.37 -8.46
C GLN A 257 -13.07 13.00 -7.80
N LYS A 258 -14.19 12.86 -7.07
CA LYS A 258 -14.55 11.59 -6.43
C LYS A 258 -16.05 11.40 -6.29
N THR A 259 -16.48 10.15 -6.38
CA THR A 259 -17.81 9.72 -5.96
C THR A 259 -17.79 9.46 -4.44
N ILE A 260 -18.79 9.94 -3.72
CA ILE A 260 -18.98 9.69 -2.27
C ILE A 260 -20.27 8.90 -2.07
N ILE A 261 -20.13 7.68 -1.57
CA ILE A 261 -21.24 6.84 -1.11
C ILE A 261 -21.34 6.97 0.40
N LYS A 262 -22.51 7.32 0.92
CA LYS A 262 -22.76 7.54 2.36
C LYS A 262 -23.87 6.63 2.86
N TRP A 263 -23.67 6.03 4.04
CA TRP A 263 -24.65 5.18 4.70
C TRP A 263 -25.55 5.98 5.64
N SER A 264 -26.84 5.63 5.66
CA SER A 264 -27.84 6.18 6.58
C SER A 264 -29.07 5.28 6.66
N HIS A 265 -29.70 5.21 7.84
CA HIS A 265 -31.01 4.56 8.05
C HIS A 265 -32.16 5.27 7.31
N ALA A 266 -31.95 6.50 6.86
CA ALA A 266 -32.92 7.25 6.07
C ALA A 266 -32.89 6.93 4.57
N ASN A 267 -31.88 6.20 4.08
CA ASN A 267 -31.73 5.88 2.66
C ASN A 267 -32.61 4.69 2.26
N SER A 268 -33.07 4.69 1.01
CA SER A 268 -33.98 3.68 0.47
C SER A 268 -33.26 2.45 -0.11
N PRO A 269 -33.97 1.35 -0.41
CA PRO A 269 -33.42 0.24 -1.19
C PRO A 269 -32.92 0.65 -2.58
N ASP A 270 -33.65 1.52 -3.29
CA ASP A 270 -33.26 1.98 -4.63
C ASP A 270 -31.93 2.76 -4.60
N ASP A 271 -31.68 3.54 -3.54
CA ASP A 271 -30.39 4.20 -3.33
C ASP A 271 -29.23 3.19 -3.22
N ALA A 272 -29.50 2.04 -2.60
CA ALA A 272 -28.51 0.99 -2.40
C ALA A 272 -28.13 0.31 -3.73
N ASP A 273 -29.11 0.07 -4.60
CA ASP A 273 -28.88 -0.52 -5.93
C ASP A 273 -28.03 0.42 -6.79
N VAL A 274 -28.33 1.73 -6.79
CA VAL A 274 -27.53 2.75 -7.49
C VAL A 274 -26.09 2.81 -6.95
N ALA A 275 -25.92 2.77 -5.63
CA ALA A 275 -24.60 2.78 -5.01
C ALA A 275 -23.79 1.51 -5.35
N TYR A 276 -24.45 0.35 -5.41
CA TYR A 276 -23.82 -0.90 -5.83
C TYR A 276 -23.38 -0.86 -7.29
N ASP A 277 -24.26 -0.40 -8.18
CA ASP A 277 -23.95 -0.25 -9.61
C ASP A 277 -22.80 0.73 -9.85
N GLU A 278 -22.69 1.79 -9.05
CA GLU A 278 -21.59 2.74 -9.13
C GLU A 278 -20.24 2.13 -8.72
N VAL A 279 -20.20 1.30 -7.68
CA VAL A 279 -18.98 0.54 -7.33
C VAL A 279 -18.59 -0.40 -8.46
N HIS A 280 -19.55 -1.10 -9.07
CA HIS A 280 -19.29 -1.99 -10.21
C HIS A 280 -18.85 -1.23 -11.46
N ARG A 281 -19.41 -0.06 -11.72
CA ARG A 281 -18.96 0.83 -12.80
C ARG A 281 -17.51 1.25 -12.54
N PHE A 282 -17.20 1.73 -11.35
CA PHE A 282 -15.86 2.15 -10.95
C PHE A 282 -14.83 1.02 -11.15
N LEU A 283 -15.12 -0.17 -10.63
CA LEU A 283 -14.24 -1.33 -10.75
C LEU A 283 -14.02 -1.76 -12.22
N ARG A 284 -14.97 -1.48 -13.12
CA ARG A 284 -14.82 -1.79 -14.54
C ARG A 284 -14.05 -0.75 -15.33
N THR A 285 -14.13 0.52 -14.93
CA THR A 285 -13.65 1.63 -15.77
C THR A 285 -12.42 2.34 -15.23
N CYS A 286 -12.13 2.24 -13.93
CA CYS A 286 -11.17 3.11 -13.25
C CYS A 286 -9.99 2.37 -12.63
N THR A 287 -9.88 1.05 -12.79
CA THR A 287 -8.88 0.23 -12.09
C THR A 287 -7.72 -0.22 -12.98
N GLY A 288 -7.71 0.20 -14.24
CA GLY A 288 -6.68 -0.17 -15.22
C GLY A 288 -6.72 -1.63 -15.67
N PRO A 289 -5.70 -2.06 -16.44
CA PRO A 289 -5.71 -3.37 -17.12
C PRO A 289 -5.66 -4.56 -16.18
N PHE A 290 -5.03 -4.42 -15.00
CA PHE A 290 -4.93 -5.50 -14.00
C PHE A 290 -5.98 -5.39 -12.89
N GLY A 291 -6.91 -4.44 -12.96
CA GLY A 291 -7.85 -4.15 -11.88
C GLY A 291 -8.69 -5.36 -11.43
N ASN A 292 -9.17 -6.17 -12.37
CA ASN A 292 -9.93 -7.39 -12.04
C ASN A 292 -9.07 -8.42 -11.29
N GLN A 293 -7.82 -8.62 -11.72
CA GLN A 293 -6.88 -9.52 -11.06
C GLN A 293 -6.56 -9.00 -9.65
N GLN A 294 -6.30 -7.70 -9.52
CA GLN A 294 -6.00 -7.07 -8.25
C GLN A 294 -7.18 -7.11 -7.28
N TRP A 295 -8.41 -6.91 -7.77
CA TRP A 295 -9.59 -6.99 -6.93
C TRP A 295 -9.85 -8.39 -6.37
N ALA A 296 -9.52 -9.42 -7.15
CA ALA A 296 -9.60 -10.82 -6.74
C ALA A 296 -8.39 -11.28 -5.90
N ALA A 297 -7.31 -10.50 -5.83
CA ALA A 297 -6.10 -10.86 -5.14
C ALA A 297 -6.28 -10.80 -3.62
N GLY A 298 -5.74 -11.80 -2.90
CA GLY A 298 -5.61 -11.75 -1.44
C GLY A 298 -6.90 -11.41 -0.69
N GLU A 299 -8.05 -11.91 -1.13
CA GLU A 299 -9.34 -11.74 -0.43
C GLU A 299 -9.79 -10.27 -0.28
N ILE A 300 -9.21 -9.34 -1.05
CA ILE A 300 -9.50 -7.90 -0.95
C ILE A 300 -10.99 -7.60 -1.21
N SER A 301 -11.57 -8.23 -2.23
CA SER A 301 -13.00 -8.12 -2.51
C SER A 301 -13.89 -8.70 -1.41
N GLU A 302 -13.42 -9.72 -0.69
CA GLU A 302 -14.14 -10.37 0.40
C GLU A 302 -14.13 -9.49 1.65
N PHE A 303 -12.96 -8.95 2.04
CA PHE A 303 -12.86 -7.97 3.12
C PHE A 303 -13.72 -6.74 2.84
N PHE A 304 -13.65 -6.20 1.61
CA PHE A 304 -14.52 -5.10 1.18
C PHE A 304 -16.01 -5.45 1.31
N THR A 305 -16.41 -6.64 0.87
CA THR A 305 -17.80 -7.10 0.94
C THR A 305 -18.27 -7.26 2.39
N GLN A 306 -17.39 -7.76 3.27
CA GLN A 306 -17.68 -7.86 4.71
C GLN A 306 -17.88 -6.49 5.34
N MET A 307 -16.98 -5.53 5.08
CA MET A 307 -17.13 -4.13 5.48
C MET A 307 -18.47 -3.56 5.00
N TRP A 308 -18.73 -3.64 3.69
CA TRP A 308 -19.97 -3.14 3.09
C TRP A 308 -21.22 -3.69 3.78
N ARG A 309 -21.27 -5.02 4.01
CA ARG A 309 -22.41 -5.66 4.68
C ARG A 309 -22.58 -5.22 6.13
N LYS A 310 -21.47 -5.14 6.89
CA LYS A 310 -21.51 -4.73 8.31
C LYS A 310 -21.91 -3.26 8.46
N VAL A 311 -21.40 -2.37 7.61
CA VAL A 311 -21.85 -0.96 7.58
C VAL A 311 -23.32 -0.89 7.19
N CYS A 312 -23.78 -1.67 6.20
CA CYS A 312 -25.19 -1.72 5.82
C CYS A 312 -26.10 -2.15 6.99
N TYR A 313 -25.65 -3.14 7.76
CA TYR A 313 -26.40 -3.66 8.91
C TYR A 313 -26.50 -2.63 10.04
N ALA A 314 -25.37 -1.99 10.39
CA ALA A 314 -25.31 -1.09 11.53
C ALA A 314 -25.84 0.33 11.23
N TYR A 315 -25.64 0.83 10.00
CA TYR A 315 -25.86 2.24 9.65
C TYR A 315 -26.88 2.47 8.53
N GLY A 316 -27.56 1.44 8.07
CA GLY A 316 -28.63 1.55 7.06
C GLY A 316 -28.11 1.44 5.63
N LYS A 317 -28.83 1.98 4.65
CA LYS A 317 -28.51 1.76 3.23
C LYS A 317 -27.49 2.78 2.69
N PRO A 318 -26.62 2.40 1.74
CA PRO A 318 -25.75 3.35 1.05
C PRO A 318 -26.53 4.21 0.06
N ARG A 319 -26.08 5.44 -0.17
CA ARG A 319 -26.55 6.32 -1.26
C ARG A 319 -25.37 7.08 -1.85
N VAL A 320 -25.35 7.23 -3.17
CA VAL A 320 -24.42 8.15 -3.84
C VAL A 320 -24.83 9.59 -3.53
N THR A 321 -23.96 10.35 -2.86
CA THR A 321 -24.23 11.74 -2.44
C THR A 321 -23.44 12.77 -3.24
N VAL A 322 -22.32 12.36 -3.82
CA VAL A 322 -21.51 13.14 -4.74
C VAL A 322 -21.10 12.20 -5.85
N TRP A 323 -21.17 12.67 -7.10
CA TRP A 323 -20.66 11.95 -8.26
C TRP A 323 -19.33 12.56 -8.67
N ALA A 324 -18.35 11.73 -9.01
CA ALA A 324 -17.18 12.22 -9.72
C ALA A 324 -17.63 12.87 -11.04
N ALA A 325 -16.98 13.97 -11.44
CA ALA A 325 -17.22 14.55 -12.75
C ALA A 325 -16.99 13.49 -13.83
N ALA A 326 -17.93 13.36 -14.76
CA ALA A 326 -17.71 12.57 -15.96
C ALA A 326 -16.71 13.35 -16.83
N ASP A 327 -15.53 12.77 -17.05
CA ASP A 327 -14.59 13.28 -18.04
C ASP A 327 -15.10 13.00 -19.46
#